data_AF-A0A2E6W5Z9-F1
#
_entry.id   AF-A0A2E6W5Z9-F1
#
_cell.length_a   1.000
_cell.length_b   1.000
_cell.length_c   1.000
_cell.angle_alpha   90.00
_cell.angle_beta   90.00
_cell.angle_gamma   90.00
#
_symmetry.space_group_name_H-M   'P 1'
#
loop_
_entity.id
_entity.type
_entity.pdbx_description
1 polymer ?
#
loop_
_entity_poly.entity_id
_entity_poly.type
_entity_poly.pdbx_seq_one_letter_code
_entity_poly.pdbx_strand_id
1 'polypeptide(L)'
;MYVVKRDGRKEPVSFSKIEGRLKHLCSGLQIDQSTLAQKVITNMKTAMKTSEVDELAATMAASRGVYHPDYLKLAARIEVSNIHGNTTDKLLDLWRIMANHMHLNRPCPLIDPAILPFVEKHADALQQALDFERDFDISYFGLKTLQRAYLVKNHEKEILERPAMMWMRVAIGLHYPDLDKTLETYDILSRLEATHATPTLFNAATTRPQLSSCFLLSMKDDSIDGIFDTLKQCAMISKFAGGIGLACSNVRSKGSYIKGTNGTSNGIAPMLRVFNNCARYVDQGGTFHYIAPLTT
;
A
#
# COMPACT_ATOMS: atom_id res chain seq x y z
N MET A 1 -9.66 -32.68 13.00
CA MET A 1 -9.38 -31.25 12.75
C MET A 1 -10.40 -30.72 11.75
N TYR A 2 -10.89 -29.49 11.89
CA TYR A 2 -11.83 -28.85 10.95
C TYR A 2 -11.32 -27.45 10.56
N VAL A 3 -11.74 -26.98 9.38
CA VAL A 3 -11.48 -25.63 8.85
C VAL A 3 -12.80 -24.86 8.70
N VAL A 4 -12.70 -23.54 8.77
CA VAL A 4 -13.83 -22.63 8.54
C VAL A 4 -13.71 -22.06 7.13
N LYS A 5 -14.69 -22.35 6.28
CA LYS A 5 -14.76 -21.81 4.91
C LYS A 5 -15.05 -20.31 4.91
N ARG A 6 -14.82 -19.68 3.75
CA ARG A 6 -15.14 -18.26 3.50
C ARG A 6 -16.62 -17.94 3.72
N ASP A 7 -17.52 -18.91 3.49
CA ASP A 7 -18.96 -18.81 3.74
C ASP A 7 -19.35 -19.09 5.22
N GLY A 8 -18.37 -19.29 6.11
CA GLY A 8 -18.58 -19.59 7.53
C GLY A 8 -18.85 -21.05 7.86
N ARG A 9 -19.02 -21.94 6.85
CA ARG A 9 -19.28 -23.37 7.11
C ARG A 9 -18.05 -24.07 7.66
N LYS A 10 -18.26 -25.00 8.59
CA LYS A 10 -17.20 -25.86 9.14
C LYS A 10 -17.09 -27.13 8.30
N GLU A 11 -15.89 -27.47 7.86
CA GLU A 11 -15.62 -28.69 7.11
C GLU A 11 -14.44 -29.46 7.72
N PRO A 12 -14.47 -30.81 7.81
CA PRO A 12 -13.29 -31.58 8.18
C PRO A 12 -12.12 -31.32 7.24
N VAL A 13 -10.90 -31.28 7.78
CA VAL A 13 -9.68 -31.14 6.98
C VAL A 13 -9.55 -32.35 6.06
N SER A 14 -9.39 -32.08 4.76
CA SER A 14 -9.20 -33.12 3.74
C SER A 14 -7.87 -32.92 3.02
N PHE A 15 -7.00 -33.92 3.12
CA PHE A 15 -5.71 -33.95 2.42
C PHE A 15 -5.89 -33.79 0.91
N SER A 16 -6.82 -34.55 0.32
CA SER A 16 -7.05 -34.56 -1.12
C SER A 16 -7.53 -33.21 -1.66
N LYS A 17 -8.25 -32.41 -0.86
CA LYS A 17 -8.66 -31.05 -1.26
C LYS A 17 -7.50 -30.07 -1.28
N ILE A 18 -6.63 -30.14 -0.26
CA ILE A 18 -5.43 -29.28 -0.18
C ILE A 18 -4.46 -29.66 -1.30
N GLU A 19 -4.19 -30.95 -1.48
CA GLU A 19 -3.32 -31.44 -2.55
C GLU A 19 -3.89 -31.12 -3.93
N GLY A 20 -5.19 -31.30 -4.15
CA GLY A 20 -5.84 -30.96 -5.43
C GLY A 20 -5.73 -29.47 -5.79
N ARG A 21 -5.90 -28.58 -4.80
CA ARG A 21 -5.72 -27.13 -4.97
C ARG A 21 -4.26 -26.78 -5.29
N LEU A 22 -3.31 -27.35 -4.55
CA LEU A 22 -1.89 -27.15 -4.81
C LEU A 22 -1.51 -27.66 -6.20
N LYS A 23 -1.98 -28.84 -6.61
CA LYS A 23 -1.69 -29.44 -7.92
C LYS A 23 -2.10 -28.54 -9.08
N HIS A 24 -3.24 -27.88 -8.98
CA HIS A 24 -3.68 -26.91 -9.99
C HIS A 24 -2.72 -25.71 -10.08
N LEU A 25 -2.30 -25.15 -8.93
CA LEU A 25 -1.36 -24.02 -8.87
C LEU A 25 0.09 -24.41 -9.21
N CYS A 26 0.44 -25.68 -9.08
CA CYS A 26 1.73 -26.26 -9.43
C CYS A 26 1.90 -26.51 -10.95
N SER A 27 0.88 -26.21 -11.78
CA SER A 27 0.98 -26.45 -13.23
C SER A 27 2.22 -25.78 -13.83
N GLY A 28 3.08 -26.59 -14.47
CA GLY A 28 4.34 -26.13 -15.08
C GLY A 28 5.49 -25.86 -14.10
N LEU A 29 5.36 -26.21 -12.82
CA LEU A 29 6.40 -26.03 -11.80
C LEU A 29 7.05 -27.37 -11.41
N GLN A 30 8.37 -27.37 -11.22
CA GLN A 30 9.13 -28.56 -10.80
C GLN A 30 9.22 -28.63 -9.27
N ILE A 31 8.13 -29.05 -8.62
CA ILE A 31 8.03 -29.06 -7.15
C ILE A 31 7.33 -30.30 -6.60
N ASP A 32 7.79 -30.74 -5.43
CA ASP A 32 7.12 -31.80 -4.66
C ASP A 32 5.94 -31.22 -3.87
N GLN A 33 4.76 -31.34 -4.47
CA GLN A 33 3.48 -30.87 -3.93
C GLN A 33 2.97 -31.72 -2.76
N SER A 34 3.24 -33.02 -2.76
CA SER A 34 2.71 -33.94 -1.74
C SER A 34 3.45 -33.74 -0.41
N THR A 35 4.78 -33.57 -0.44
CA THR A 35 5.55 -33.21 0.75
C THR A 35 5.16 -31.85 1.31
N LEU A 36 4.86 -30.87 0.44
CA LEU A 36 4.37 -29.56 0.89
C LEU A 36 3.00 -29.69 1.57
N ALA A 37 2.05 -30.39 0.95
CA ALA A 37 0.70 -30.61 1.50
C ALA A 37 0.73 -31.29 2.88
N GLN A 38 1.57 -32.31 3.04
CA GLN A 38 1.77 -32.98 4.34
C GLN A 38 2.25 -32.00 5.40
N LYS A 39 3.28 -31.20 5.09
CA LYS A 39 3.82 -30.23 6.05
C LYS A 39 2.81 -29.15 6.42
N VAL A 40 2.00 -28.68 5.48
CA VAL A 40 0.91 -27.72 5.75
C VAL A 40 -0.04 -28.32 6.78
N ILE A 41 -0.52 -29.55 6.56
CA ILE A 41 -1.47 -30.22 7.47
C ILE A 41 -0.88 -30.44 8.86
N THR A 42 0.40 -30.80 8.97
CA THR A 42 1.07 -30.94 10.27
C THR A 42 1.12 -29.62 11.06
N ASN A 43 1.20 -28.47 10.37
CA ASN A 43 1.25 -27.15 10.99
C ASN A 43 -0.12 -26.47 11.11
N MET A 44 -1.19 -27.10 10.62
CA MET A 44 -2.54 -26.57 10.76
C MET A 44 -3.04 -26.66 12.20
N LYS A 45 -3.82 -25.66 12.59
CA LYS A 45 -4.54 -25.63 13.87
C LYS A 45 -6.02 -25.95 13.64
N THR A 46 -6.69 -26.49 14.64
CA THR A 46 -8.14 -26.69 14.60
C THR A 46 -8.85 -25.34 14.49
N ALA A 47 -9.92 -25.29 13.68
CA ALA A 47 -10.75 -24.11 13.45
C ALA A 47 -10.08 -22.97 12.65
N MET A 48 -8.99 -23.26 11.94
CA MET A 48 -8.34 -22.29 11.03
C MET A 48 -9.26 -21.91 9.86
N LYS A 49 -9.27 -20.63 9.46
CA LYS A 49 -9.99 -20.19 8.25
C LYS A 49 -9.29 -20.70 7.00
N THR A 50 -10.06 -21.00 5.95
CA THR A 50 -9.49 -21.40 4.65
C THR A 50 -8.48 -20.40 4.07
N SER A 51 -8.68 -19.09 4.30
CA SER A 51 -7.73 -18.05 3.92
C SER A 51 -6.41 -18.10 4.70
N GLU A 52 -6.45 -18.47 5.99
CA GLU A 52 -5.27 -18.65 6.84
C GLU A 52 -4.50 -19.92 6.46
N VAL A 53 -5.21 -20.97 5.99
CA VAL A 53 -4.58 -22.18 5.45
C VAL A 53 -3.80 -21.87 4.17
N ASP A 54 -4.39 -21.08 3.26
CA ASP A 54 -3.70 -20.64 2.04
C ASP A 54 -2.47 -19.78 2.37
N GLU A 55 -2.56 -18.85 3.34
CA GLU A 55 -1.42 -18.03 3.78
C GLU A 55 -0.30 -18.87 4.43
N LEU A 56 -0.67 -19.88 5.24
CA LEU A 56 0.29 -20.84 5.78
C LEU A 56 0.98 -21.62 4.65
N ALA A 57 0.22 -22.13 3.68
CA ALA A 57 0.75 -22.86 2.55
C ALA A 57 1.72 -22.01 1.71
N ALA A 58 1.36 -20.74 1.44
CA ALA A 58 2.22 -19.81 0.74
C ALA A 58 3.51 -19.50 1.51
N THR A 59 3.43 -19.28 2.82
CA THR A 59 4.62 -19.03 3.66
C THR A 59 5.55 -20.24 3.69
N MET A 60 4.98 -21.44 3.80
CA MET A 60 5.75 -22.69 3.78
C MET A 60 6.39 -22.94 2.40
N ALA A 61 5.67 -22.66 1.31
CA ALA A 61 6.24 -22.71 -0.03
C ALA A 61 7.39 -21.71 -0.15
N ALA A 62 7.20 -20.45 0.26
CA ALA A 62 8.23 -19.42 0.19
C ALA A 62 9.49 -19.78 0.97
N SER A 63 9.35 -20.41 2.15
CA SER A 63 10.50 -20.90 2.95
C SER A 63 11.36 -21.93 2.20
N ARG A 64 10.78 -22.65 1.22
CA ARG A 64 11.48 -23.62 0.38
C ARG A 64 12.07 -23.00 -0.90
N GLY A 65 11.90 -21.70 -1.10
CA GLY A 65 12.50 -20.95 -2.20
C GLY A 65 14.02 -21.04 -2.26
N VAL A 66 14.67 -21.27 -1.11
CA VAL A 66 16.13 -21.48 -1.01
C VAL A 66 16.57 -22.76 -1.73
N TYR A 67 15.70 -23.78 -1.82
CA TYR A 67 16.02 -25.05 -2.48
C TYR A 67 15.70 -25.02 -3.97
N HIS A 68 14.58 -24.39 -4.36
CA HIS A 68 14.19 -24.27 -5.76
C HIS A 68 13.33 -23.01 -6.00
N PRO A 69 13.62 -22.19 -7.03
CA PRO A 69 12.91 -20.93 -7.26
C PRO A 69 11.42 -21.09 -7.58
N ASP A 70 11.00 -22.22 -8.16
CA ASP A 70 9.57 -22.45 -8.45
C ASP A 70 8.70 -22.52 -7.19
N TYR A 71 9.28 -22.78 -6.01
CA TYR A 71 8.54 -22.67 -4.76
C TYR A 71 8.10 -21.22 -4.47
N LEU A 72 8.89 -20.21 -4.88
CA LEU A 72 8.47 -18.80 -4.77
C LEU A 72 7.35 -18.47 -5.76
N LYS A 73 7.38 -19.05 -6.97
CA LYS A 73 6.29 -18.91 -7.94
C LYS A 73 5.01 -19.56 -7.42
N LEU A 74 5.10 -20.76 -6.84
CA LEU A 74 3.95 -21.40 -6.21
C LEU A 74 3.41 -20.54 -5.06
N ALA A 75 4.29 -20.04 -4.19
CA ALA A 75 3.89 -19.19 -3.07
C ALA A 75 3.13 -17.95 -3.57
N ALA A 76 3.62 -17.31 -4.62
CA ALA A 76 2.93 -16.19 -5.28
C ALA A 76 1.54 -16.60 -5.80
N ARG A 77 1.45 -17.70 -6.54
CA ARG A 77 0.17 -18.20 -7.09
C ARG A 77 -0.86 -18.53 -5.99
N ILE A 78 -0.42 -19.09 -4.87
CA ILE A 78 -1.30 -19.35 -3.72
C ILE A 78 -1.82 -18.02 -3.15
N GLU A 79 -0.95 -17.02 -2.96
CA GLU A 79 -1.35 -15.70 -2.46
C GLU A 79 -2.33 -14.99 -3.39
N VAL A 80 -2.08 -14.99 -4.70
CA VAL A 80 -3.01 -14.41 -5.69
C VAL A 80 -4.36 -15.12 -5.62
N SER A 81 -4.37 -16.46 -5.65
CA SER A 81 -5.61 -17.23 -5.55
C SER A 81 -6.36 -16.96 -4.24
N ASN A 82 -5.64 -16.70 -3.15
CA ASN A 82 -6.25 -16.34 -1.88
C ASN A 82 -6.86 -14.93 -1.92
N ILE A 83 -6.13 -13.93 -2.45
CA ILE A 83 -6.66 -12.57 -2.65
C ILE A 83 -7.92 -12.62 -3.50
N HIS A 84 -7.86 -13.27 -4.67
CA HIS A 84 -9.01 -13.40 -5.58
C HIS A 84 -10.19 -14.09 -4.91
N GLY A 85 -9.94 -15.11 -4.08
CA GLY A 85 -10.97 -15.81 -3.34
C GLY A 85 -11.64 -15.00 -2.22
N ASN A 86 -11.00 -13.92 -1.75
CA ASN A 86 -11.51 -13.07 -0.67
C ASN A 86 -11.96 -11.68 -1.17
N THR A 87 -11.84 -11.38 -2.46
CA THR A 87 -12.17 -10.07 -3.06
C THR A 87 -13.11 -10.24 -4.26
N THR A 88 -13.92 -9.22 -4.53
CA THR A 88 -14.79 -9.20 -5.71
C THR A 88 -13.97 -9.16 -7.01
N ASP A 89 -14.50 -9.76 -8.08
CA ASP A 89 -13.97 -9.67 -9.44
C ASP A 89 -14.61 -8.52 -10.25
N LYS A 90 -15.67 -7.91 -9.72
CA LYS A 90 -16.39 -6.78 -10.33
C LYS A 90 -15.83 -5.45 -9.86
N LEU A 91 -15.22 -4.71 -10.78
CA LEU A 91 -14.64 -3.40 -10.53
C LEU A 91 -15.69 -2.41 -10.01
N LEU A 92 -16.86 -2.35 -10.65
CA LEU A 92 -17.90 -1.40 -10.25
C LEU A 92 -18.40 -1.64 -8.82
N ASP A 93 -18.57 -2.91 -8.42
CA ASP A 93 -18.99 -3.26 -7.06
C ASP A 93 -17.92 -2.83 -6.04
N LEU A 94 -16.64 -3.06 -6.34
CA LEU A 94 -15.53 -2.58 -5.53
C LEU A 94 -15.58 -1.05 -5.38
N TRP A 95 -15.71 -0.31 -6.49
CA TRP A 95 -15.77 1.15 -6.46
C TRP A 95 -16.96 1.68 -5.66
N ARG A 96 -18.13 1.04 -5.76
CA ARG A 96 -19.30 1.38 -4.93
C ARG A 96 -19.04 1.11 -3.45
N ILE A 97 -18.41 -0.02 -3.10
CA ILE A 97 -18.05 -0.34 -1.71
C ILE A 97 -17.08 0.71 -1.15
N MET A 98 -16.05 1.08 -1.92
CA MET A 98 -15.04 2.04 -1.47
C MET A 98 -15.58 3.47 -1.37
N ALA A 99 -16.40 3.92 -2.34
CA ALA A 99 -16.99 5.26 -2.36
C ALA A 99 -18.08 5.44 -1.28
N ASN A 100 -18.83 4.38 -0.96
CA ASN A 100 -19.87 4.40 0.06
C ASN A 100 -19.40 3.80 1.39
N HIS A 101 -18.09 3.71 1.61
CA HIS A 101 -17.55 3.10 2.81
C HIS A 101 -17.95 3.91 4.06
N MET A 102 -18.41 3.19 5.09
CA MET A 102 -18.89 3.75 6.35
C MET A 102 -18.08 3.17 7.50
N HIS A 103 -17.68 4.04 8.44
CA HIS A 103 -17.02 3.62 9.67
C HIS A 103 -17.70 4.25 10.87
N LEU A 104 -18.09 3.44 11.86
CA LEU A 104 -18.82 3.91 13.05
C LEU A 104 -20.03 4.79 12.69
N ASN A 105 -20.79 4.37 11.68
CA ASN A 105 -21.95 5.09 11.12
C ASN A 105 -21.63 6.50 10.57
N ARG A 106 -20.37 6.76 10.22
CA ARG A 106 -19.96 8.00 9.55
C ARG A 106 -19.42 7.69 8.15
N PRO A 107 -19.75 8.51 7.14
CA PRO A 107 -19.13 8.40 5.81
C PRO A 107 -17.61 8.54 5.91
N CYS A 108 -16.90 7.50 5.48
CA CYS A 108 -15.44 7.44 5.43
C CYS A 108 -15.03 6.84 4.08
N PRO A 109 -15.30 7.55 2.97
CA PRO A 109 -15.04 7.03 1.64
C PRO A 109 -13.53 6.78 1.45
N LEU A 110 -13.19 5.59 0.96
CA LEU A 110 -11.80 5.18 0.72
C LEU A 110 -11.27 5.73 -0.61
N ILE A 111 -12.17 6.02 -1.55
CA ILE A 111 -11.90 6.71 -2.81
C ILE A 111 -12.72 8.00 -2.90
N ASP A 112 -12.38 8.92 -3.79
CA ASP A 112 -13.17 10.12 -4.04
C ASP A 112 -14.53 9.75 -4.69
N PRO A 113 -15.68 9.98 -4.02
CA PRO A 113 -16.99 9.69 -4.58
C PRO A 113 -17.29 10.46 -5.88
N ALA A 114 -16.61 11.58 -6.14
CA ALA A 114 -16.79 12.37 -7.36
C ALA A 114 -16.34 11.63 -8.63
N ILE A 115 -15.49 10.61 -8.51
CA ILE A 115 -14.99 9.80 -9.63
C ILE A 115 -15.96 8.66 -9.97
N LEU A 116 -16.79 8.22 -9.02
CA LEU A 116 -17.70 7.08 -9.19
C LEU A 116 -18.60 7.19 -10.44
N PRO A 117 -19.21 8.34 -10.78
CA PRO A 117 -20.05 8.45 -11.99
C PRO A 117 -19.32 8.14 -13.29
N PHE A 118 -18.01 8.43 -13.38
CA PHE A 118 -17.21 8.06 -14.55
C PHE A 118 -16.95 6.57 -14.61
N VAL A 119 -16.66 5.94 -13.47
CA VAL A 119 -16.51 4.49 -13.41
C VAL A 119 -17.82 3.78 -13.73
N GLU A 120 -18.95 4.31 -13.29
CA GLU A 120 -20.28 3.81 -13.66
C GLU A 120 -20.55 3.95 -15.15
N LYS A 121 -20.24 5.11 -15.73
CA LYS A 121 -20.42 5.38 -17.16
C LYS A 121 -19.57 4.46 -18.04
N HIS A 122 -18.37 4.11 -17.61
CA HIS A 122 -17.39 3.34 -18.38
C HIS A 122 -17.15 1.93 -17.83
N ALA A 123 -18.07 1.41 -17.01
CA ALA A 123 -17.90 0.17 -16.26
C ALA A 123 -17.53 -1.03 -17.15
N ASP A 124 -18.21 -1.19 -18.28
CA ASP A 124 -17.97 -2.33 -19.18
C ASP A 124 -16.57 -2.29 -19.80
N ALA A 125 -16.14 -1.12 -20.29
CA ALA A 125 -14.81 -0.93 -20.89
C ALA A 125 -13.70 -1.15 -19.86
N LEU A 126 -13.85 -0.58 -18.66
CA LEU A 126 -12.88 -0.74 -17.57
C LEU A 126 -12.82 -2.20 -17.07
N GLN A 127 -13.96 -2.88 -16.97
CA GLN A 127 -14.03 -4.29 -16.58
C GLN A 127 -13.42 -5.21 -17.62
N GLN A 128 -13.65 -4.95 -18.92
CA GLN A 128 -13.10 -5.74 -20.01
C GLN A 128 -11.58 -5.60 -20.13
N ALA A 129 -11.05 -4.43 -19.79
CA ALA A 129 -9.60 -4.21 -19.78
C ALA A 129 -8.89 -4.99 -18.68
N LEU A 130 -9.56 -5.33 -17.58
CA LEU A 130 -8.95 -6.04 -16.46
C LEU A 130 -8.52 -7.46 -16.85
N ASP A 131 -7.22 -7.71 -16.71
CA ASP A 131 -6.62 -9.03 -16.87
C ASP A 131 -6.12 -9.54 -15.51
N PHE A 132 -6.89 -10.42 -14.88
CA PHE A 132 -6.54 -11.00 -13.59
C PHE A 132 -5.44 -12.06 -13.68
N GLU A 133 -5.11 -12.55 -14.87
CA GLU A 133 -4.02 -13.52 -15.02
C GLU A 133 -2.66 -12.85 -14.78
N ARG A 134 -2.54 -11.55 -15.08
CA ARG A 134 -1.33 -10.74 -14.82
C ARG A 134 -0.99 -10.65 -13.33
N ASP A 135 -1.96 -10.86 -12.43
CA ASP A 135 -1.67 -10.90 -10.99
C ASP A 135 -0.71 -12.05 -10.64
N PHE A 136 -0.73 -13.15 -11.40
CA PHE A 136 0.14 -14.31 -11.20
C PHE A 136 1.60 -14.08 -11.65
N ASP A 137 1.89 -13.00 -12.37
CA ASP A 137 3.25 -12.60 -12.73
C ASP A 137 3.98 -11.88 -11.58
N ILE A 138 3.23 -11.41 -10.57
CA ILE A 138 3.79 -10.71 -9.42
C ILE A 138 4.51 -11.71 -8.50
N SER A 139 5.77 -11.41 -8.17
CA SER A 139 6.54 -12.25 -7.23
C SER A 139 5.91 -12.32 -5.84
N TYR A 140 6.19 -13.38 -5.08
CA TYR A 140 5.68 -13.56 -3.71
C TYR A 140 5.99 -12.37 -2.79
N PHE A 141 7.22 -11.86 -2.83
CA PHE A 141 7.61 -10.69 -2.02
C PHE A 141 6.96 -9.40 -2.51
N GLY A 142 6.75 -9.27 -3.83
CA GLY A 142 5.96 -8.18 -4.41
C GLY A 142 4.53 -8.21 -3.87
N LEU A 143 3.87 -9.36 -3.91
CA LEU A 143 2.51 -9.52 -3.37
C LEU A 143 2.43 -9.23 -1.88
N LYS A 144 3.39 -9.72 -1.06
CA LYS A 144 3.42 -9.40 0.37
C LYS A 144 3.61 -7.91 0.62
N THR A 145 4.41 -7.24 -0.21
CA THR A 145 4.55 -5.77 -0.18
C THR A 145 3.22 -5.09 -0.50
N LEU A 146 2.55 -5.51 -1.57
CA LEU A 146 1.24 -4.98 -1.98
C LEU A 146 0.17 -5.20 -0.91
N GLN A 147 0.03 -6.42 -0.41
CA GLN A 147 -0.89 -6.78 0.67
C GLN A 147 -0.63 -5.97 1.94
N ARG A 148 0.64 -5.70 2.28
CA ARG A 148 0.97 -4.97 3.50
C ARG A 148 0.54 -3.51 3.42
N ALA A 149 0.87 -2.84 2.32
CA ALA A 149 0.83 -1.38 2.27
C ALA A 149 -0.04 -0.78 1.15
N TYR A 150 -0.19 -1.44 0.00
CA TYR A 150 -0.70 -0.80 -1.21
C TYR A 150 -2.16 -1.12 -1.54
N LEU A 151 -2.59 -2.36 -1.29
CA LEU A 151 -3.98 -2.73 -1.53
C LEU A 151 -4.87 -2.04 -0.50
N VAL A 152 -5.92 -1.38 -0.96
CA VAL A 152 -6.93 -0.72 -0.13
C VAL A 152 -7.55 -1.73 0.84
N LYS A 153 -7.62 -1.32 2.10
CA LYS A 153 -8.22 -2.09 3.20
C LYS A 153 -9.35 -1.31 3.85
N ASN A 154 -10.34 -2.03 4.36
CA ASN A 154 -11.33 -1.46 5.27
C ASN A 154 -10.73 -1.21 6.67
N HIS A 155 -11.53 -0.64 7.57
CA HIS A 155 -11.11 -0.40 8.95
C HIS A 155 -10.87 -1.69 9.76
N GLU A 156 -11.47 -2.82 9.36
CA GLU A 156 -11.17 -4.15 9.90
C GLU A 156 -9.84 -4.74 9.39
N LYS A 157 -9.11 -4.00 8.54
CA LYS A 157 -7.83 -4.39 7.89
C LYS A 157 -7.97 -5.50 6.85
N GLU A 158 -9.18 -5.75 6.37
CA GLU A 158 -9.45 -6.70 5.29
C GLU A 158 -9.17 -6.03 3.94
N ILE A 159 -8.51 -6.76 3.05
CA ILE A 159 -8.16 -6.29 1.71
C ILE A 159 -9.42 -6.28 0.84
N LEU A 160 -9.70 -5.16 0.19
CA LEU A 160 -10.88 -4.99 -0.66
C LEU A 160 -10.57 -5.19 -2.15
N GLU A 161 -9.38 -4.80 -2.60
CA GLU A 161 -9.02 -4.79 -4.03
C GLU A 161 -7.97 -5.84 -4.40
N ARG A 162 -8.01 -6.27 -5.67
CA ARG A 162 -6.97 -7.11 -6.31
C ARG A 162 -5.84 -6.24 -6.86
N PRO A 163 -4.62 -6.77 -7.07
CA PRO A 163 -3.54 -6.00 -7.69
C PRO A 163 -3.92 -5.40 -9.06
N ALA A 164 -4.57 -6.15 -9.95
CA ALA A 164 -5.10 -5.62 -11.21
C ALA A 164 -6.05 -4.43 -11.00
N MET A 165 -6.94 -4.49 -10.00
CA MET A 165 -7.85 -3.38 -9.68
C MET A 165 -7.13 -2.18 -9.07
N MET A 166 -6.07 -2.41 -8.29
CA MET A 166 -5.21 -1.36 -7.76
C MET A 166 -4.51 -0.59 -8.88
N TRP A 167 -3.97 -1.29 -9.90
CA TRP A 167 -3.41 -0.64 -11.09
C TRP A 167 -4.46 0.19 -11.84
N MET A 168 -5.67 -0.34 -11.99
CA MET A 168 -6.78 0.38 -12.62
C MET A 168 -7.18 1.62 -11.80
N ARG A 169 -7.24 1.52 -10.47
CA ARG A 169 -7.51 2.65 -9.57
C ARG A 169 -6.46 3.75 -9.73
N VAL A 170 -5.18 3.38 -9.83
CA VAL A 170 -4.09 4.33 -10.07
C VAL A 170 -4.25 5.02 -11.42
N ALA A 171 -4.50 4.26 -12.48
CA ALA A 171 -4.69 4.81 -13.83
C ALA A 171 -5.89 5.78 -13.89
N ILE A 172 -7.04 5.39 -13.33
CA ILE A 172 -8.23 6.25 -13.22
C ILE A 172 -7.89 7.51 -12.41
N GLY A 173 -7.22 7.37 -11.27
CA GLY A 173 -6.85 8.49 -10.41
C GLY A 173 -5.91 9.51 -11.06
N LEU A 174 -5.12 9.09 -12.06
CA LEU A 174 -4.20 9.95 -12.80
C LEU A 174 -4.84 10.63 -14.01
N HIS A 175 -5.73 9.93 -14.70
CA HIS A 175 -6.22 10.34 -16.01
C HIS A 175 -7.70 10.74 -16.05
N TYR A 176 -8.48 10.50 -14.99
CA TYR A 176 -9.87 10.92 -14.93
C TYR A 176 -10.05 12.40 -15.35
N PRO A 177 -11.00 12.72 -16.27
CA PRO A 177 -12.02 11.86 -16.87
C PRO A 177 -11.67 11.30 -18.28
N ASP A 178 -10.39 11.11 -18.61
CA ASP A 178 -9.90 10.57 -19.90
C ASP A 178 -9.79 9.03 -19.84
N LEU A 179 -10.74 8.33 -20.51
CA LEU A 179 -10.78 6.86 -20.55
C LEU A 179 -9.62 6.26 -21.35
N ASP A 180 -9.31 6.82 -22.52
CA ASP A 180 -8.31 6.22 -23.42
C ASP A 180 -6.94 6.20 -22.76
N LYS A 181 -6.54 7.30 -22.11
CA LYS A 181 -5.30 7.34 -21.32
C LYS A 181 -5.34 6.47 -20.08
N THR A 182 -6.51 6.32 -19.46
CA THR A 182 -6.68 5.40 -18.33
C THR A 182 -6.38 3.96 -18.76
N LEU A 183 -6.90 3.53 -19.91
CA LEU A 183 -6.68 2.18 -20.43
C LEU A 183 -5.23 1.97 -20.88
N GLU A 184 -4.62 2.97 -21.53
CA GLU A 184 -3.20 2.95 -21.92
C GLU A 184 -2.30 2.78 -20.69
N THR A 185 -2.46 3.64 -19.68
CA THR A 185 -1.66 3.59 -18.47
C THR A 185 -1.90 2.30 -17.68
N TYR A 186 -3.14 1.79 -17.65
CA TYR A 186 -3.43 0.51 -17.02
C TYR A 186 -2.68 -0.65 -17.68
N ASP A 187 -2.62 -0.70 -19.02
CA ASP A 187 -1.92 -1.78 -19.73
C ASP A 187 -0.42 -1.80 -19.38
N ILE A 188 0.22 -0.63 -19.35
CA ILE A 188 1.63 -0.47 -18.97
C ILE A 188 1.87 -0.91 -17.51
N LEU A 189 1.04 -0.43 -16.57
CA LEU A 189 1.20 -0.74 -15.14
C LEU A 189 0.94 -2.22 -14.84
N SER A 190 -0.11 -2.80 -15.43
CA SER A 190 -0.50 -4.19 -15.18
C SER A 190 0.45 -5.21 -15.82
N ARG A 191 1.18 -4.84 -16.89
CA ARG A 191 2.29 -5.63 -17.45
C ARG A 191 3.60 -5.49 -16.67
N LEU A 192 3.62 -4.67 -15.62
CA LEU A 192 4.80 -4.38 -14.81
C LEU A 192 5.95 -3.73 -15.62
N GLU A 193 5.64 -3.05 -16.73
CA GLU A 193 6.62 -2.37 -17.58
C GLU A 193 7.12 -1.06 -16.93
N ALA A 194 6.25 -0.42 -16.13
CA ALA A 194 6.58 0.73 -15.32
C ALA A 194 5.81 0.70 -13.99
N THR A 195 6.25 1.51 -13.03
CA THR A 195 5.51 1.72 -11.78
C THR A 195 5.63 3.16 -11.32
N HIS A 196 4.58 3.65 -10.66
CA HIS A 196 4.60 4.95 -10.00
C HIS A 196 5.20 4.86 -8.60
N ALA A 197 5.62 6.00 -8.07
CA ALA A 197 6.11 6.09 -6.71
C ALA A 197 5.00 5.73 -5.70
N THR A 198 5.44 5.28 -4.52
CA THR A 198 4.57 4.84 -3.43
C THR A 198 3.38 5.76 -3.11
N PRO A 199 3.54 7.11 -3.00
CA PRO A 199 2.41 7.99 -2.69
C PRO A 199 1.34 8.00 -3.78
N THR A 200 1.74 7.84 -5.05
CA THR A 200 0.79 7.74 -6.15
C THR A 200 -0.02 6.45 -6.05
N LEU A 201 0.63 5.32 -5.76
CA LEU A 201 -0.04 4.02 -5.61
C LEU A 201 -1.04 4.01 -4.44
N PHE A 202 -0.70 4.67 -3.33
CA PHE A 202 -1.58 4.81 -2.17
C PHE A 202 -2.75 5.76 -2.41
N ASN A 203 -2.48 6.93 -2.96
CA ASN A 203 -3.41 8.06 -2.88
C ASN A 203 -4.16 8.36 -4.18
N ALA A 204 -3.79 7.75 -5.31
CA ALA A 204 -4.53 7.93 -6.55
C ALA A 204 -6.01 7.50 -6.40
N ALA A 205 -6.90 8.36 -6.92
CA ALA A 205 -8.35 8.25 -6.79
C ALA A 205 -8.90 8.33 -5.35
N THR A 206 -8.11 8.68 -4.34
CA THR A 206 -8.59 8.92 -2.97
C THR A 206 -9.14 10.33 -2.78
N THR A 207 -9.88 10.58 -1.70
CA THR A 207 -10.47 11.91 -1.39
C THR A 207 -9.45 13.03 -1.21
N ARG A 208 -8.18 12.70 -0.93
CA ARG A 208 -7.08 13.67 -0.80
C ARG A 208 -5.84 13.11 -1.49
N PRO A 209 -5.75 13.24 -2.82
CA PRO A 209 -4.72 12.59 -3.60
C PRO A 209 -3.36 13.32 -3.46
N GLN A 210 -2.62 13.03 -2.39
CA GLN A 210 -1.23 13.47 -2.25
C GLN A 210 -0.30 12.52 -3.01
N LEU A 211 -0.07 12.81 -4.29
CA LEU A 211 0.67 11.91 -5.19
C LEU A 211 2.19 12.10 -5.13
N SER A 212 2.66 13.17 -4.46
CA SER A 212 4.09 13.50 -4.30
C SER A 212 4.55 13.31 -2.86
N SER A 213 5.72 12.69 -2.67
CA SER A 213 6.32 12.50 -1.34
C SER A 213 7.41 13.50 -1.00
N CYS A 214 8.11 14.11 -1.96
CA CYS A 214 9.35 14.84 -1.67
C CYS A 214 9.14 16.34 -1.82
N PHE A 215 9.44 17.09 -0.76
CA PHE A 215 9.28 18.54 -0.71
C PHE A 215 10.59 19.21 -0.32
N LEU A 216 10.86 20.36 -0.93
CA LEU A 216 11.99 21.21 -0.61
C LEU A 216 11.46 22.52 -0.02
N LEU A 217 11.93 22.86 1.17
CA LEU A 217 11.60 24.10 1.86
C LEU A 217 12.87 24.89 2.14
N SER A 218 12.76 26.21 2.04
CA SER A 218 13.77 27.13 2.55
C SER A 218 13.20 27.85 3.76
N MET A 219 14.01 28.08 4.77
CA MET A 219 13.61 28.88 5.93
C MET A 219 13.15 30.26 5.46
N LYS A 220 11.94 30.68 5.86
CA LYS A 220 11.35 31.93 5.37
C LYS A 220 12.18 33.17 5.71
N ASP A 221 12.68 33.24 6.94
CA ASP A 221 13.42 34.40 7.46
C ASP A 221 14.25 34.00 8.70
N ASP A 222 15.27 34.79 9.02
CA ASP A 222 16.12 34.66 10.22
C ASP A 222 15.46 35.30 11.45
N SER A 223 14.22 34.87 11.72
CA SER A 223 13.38 35.35 12.81
C SER A 223 12.61 34.19 13.45
N ILE A 224 12.16 34.37 14.70
CA ILE A 224 11.34 33.35 15.38
C ILE A 224 10.06 33.07 14.59
N ASP A 225 9.40 34.12 14.08
CA ASP A 225 8.20 33.96 13.26
C ASP A 225 8.50 33.17 11.99
N GLY A 226 9.57 33.51 11.26
CA GLY A 226 10.00 32.76 10.08
C GLY A 226 10.32 31.29 10.36
N ILE A 227 10.98 31.01 11.48
CA ILE A 227 11.33 29.66 11.93
C ILE A 227 10.08 28.84 12.26
N PHE A 228 9.18 29.37 13.06
CA PHE A 228 7.97 28.64 13.50
C PHE A 228 6.93 28.51 12.38
N ASP A 229 6.86 29.47 11.45
CA ASP A 229 6.06 29.33 10.23
C ASP A 229 6.57 28.20 9.35
N THR A 230 7.90 28.11 9.17
CA THR A 230 8.52 27.03 8.40
C THR A 230 8.29 25.69 9.09
N LEU A 231 8.41 25.63 10.42
CA LEU A 231 8.09 24.44 11.21
C LEU A 231 6.63 24.00 11.03
N LYS A 232 5.68 24.95 11.05
CA LYS A 232 4.26 24.68 10.79
C LYS A 232 4.07 24.10 9.39
N GLN A 233 4.72 24.65 8.37
CA GLN A 233 4.67 24.09 7.01
C GLN A 233 5.22 22.67 6.96
N CYS A 234 6.37 22.41 7.60
CA CYS A 234 6.93 21.07 7.72
C CYS A 234 5.94 20.10 8.39
N ALA A 235 5.30 20.51 9.49
CA ALA A 235 4.31 19.70 10.18
C ALA A 235 3.10 19.38 9.28
N MET A 236 2.61 20.38 8.52
CA MET A 236 1.48 20.20 7.61
C MET A 236 1.80 19.28 6.43
N ILE A 237 3.03 19.31 5.91
CA ILE A 237 3.50 18.39 4.86
C ILE A 237 3.70 16.98 5.44
N SER A 238 4.35 16.88 6.61
CA SER A 238 4.59 15.60 7.31
C SER A 238 3.28 14.89 7.69
N LYS A 239 2.22 15.65 8.01
CA LYS A 239 0.87 15.12 8.24
C LYS A 239 0.38 14.23 7.09
N PHE A 240 0.84 14.46 5.86
CA PHE A 240 0.48 13.72 4.64
C PHE A 240 1.65 12.93 4.03
N ALA A 241 2.60 12.49 4.84
CA ALA A 241 3.67 11.55 4.48
C ALA A 241 4.74 12.18 3.57
N GLY A 242 4.80 13.51 3.54
CA GLY A 242 5.81 14.21 2.77
C GLY A 242 7.16 14.19 3.48
N GLY A 243 8.17 13.62 2.83
CA GLY A 243 9.58 13.83 3.17
C GLY A 243 10.03 15.25 2.80
N ILE A 244 10.84 15.86 3.67
CA ILE A 244 11.19 17.28 3.56
C ILE A 244 12.71 17.45 3.61
N GLY A 245 13.26 18.11 2.59
CA GLY A 245 14.58 18.73 2.62
C GLY A 245 14.45 20.19 3.02
N LEU A 246 15.14 20.61 4.10
CA LEU A 246 15.07 21.98 4.63
C LEU A 246 16.40 22.70 4.46
N ALA A 247 16.42 23.77 3.67
CA ALA A 247 17.54 24.71 3.61
C ALA A 247 17.42 25.73 4.76
N CYS A 248 18.46 25.83 5.59
CA CYS A 248 18.48 26.71 6.76
C CYS A 248 19.73 27.61 6.85
N SER A 249 20.46 27.77 5.75
CA SER A 249 21.73 28.52 5.69
C SER A 249 21.57 30.02 5.98
N ASN A 250 20.36 30.56 5.86
CA ASN A 250 20.02 31.94 6.19
C ASN A 250 19.82 32.17 7.69
N VAL A 251 19.79 31.13 8.54
CA VAL A 251 19.67 31.28 9.99
C VAL A 251 21.01 31.65 10.60
N ARG A 252 21.04 32.70 11.43
CA ARG A 252 22.26 33.22 12.04
C ARG A 252 23.00 32.18 12.89
N SER A 253 24.33 32.29 12.91
CA SER A 253 25.21 31.41 13.69
C SER A 253 25.11 31.63 15.20
N LYS A 254 25.61 30.67 15.98
CA LYS A 254 25.70 30.78 17.45
C LYS A 254 26.57 31.97 17.84
N GLY A 255 26.13 32.76 18.81
CA GLY A 255 26.82 33.97 19.27
C GLY A 255 26.50 35.24 18.47
N SER A 256 25.79 35.13 17.33
CA SER A 256 25.32 36.29 16.58
C SER A 256 24.38 37.17 17.42
N TYR A 257 24.56 38.47 17.35
CA TYR A 257 23.78 39.44 18.12
C TYR A 257 22.29 39.46 17.72
N ILE A 258 21.40 39.62 18.70
CA ILE A 258 19.95 39.76 18.49
C ILE A 258 19.52 41.16 18.93
N LYS A 259 19.30 42.04 17.94
CA LYS A 259 18.92 43.45 18.17
C LYS A 259 17.65 43.61 19.03
N GLY A 260 16.64 42.75 18.83
CA GLY A 260 15.33 42.88 19.50
C GLY A 260 15.35 42.55 21.00
N THR A 261 16.10 41.54 21.42
CA THR A 261 16.14 41.06 22.81
C THR A 261 17.43 41.43 23.54
N ASN A 262 18.35 42.13 22.87
CA ASN A 262 19.69 42.43 23.34
C ASN A 262 20.49 41.19 23.79
N GLY A 263 20.18 40.03 23.21
CA GLY A 263 20.80 38.74 23.52
C GLY A 263 21.70 38.21 22.39
N THR A 264 22.10 36.95 22.52
CA THR A 264 22.89 36.23 21.50
C THR A 264 22.14 34.99 21.00
N SER A 265 22.36 34.64 19.74
CA SER A 265 21.74 33.46 19.12
C SER A 265 22.33 32.16 19.64
N ASN A 266 21.46 31.17 19.81
CA ASN A 266 21.85 29.80 20.12
C ASN A 266 22.31 29.00 18.88
N GLY A 267 22.20 29.59 17.67
CA GLY A 267 22.53 28.97 16.40
C GLY A 267 21.54 27.91 15.92
N ILE A 268 21.88 27.22 14.84
CA ILE A 268 20.98 26.27 14.17
C ILE A 268 20.74 24.97 14.95
N ALA A 269 21.67 24.53 15.80
CA ALA A 269 21.56 23.21 16.43
C ALA A 269 20.34 23.08 17.36
N PRO A 270 20.06 24.01 18.29
CA PRO A 270 18.84 23.95 19.11
C PRO A 270 17.56 24.11 18.29
N MET A 271 17.57 24.94 17.25
CA MET A 271 16.45 25.07 16.31
C MET A 271 16.16 23.73 15.62
N LEU A 272 17.18 23.06 15.06
CA LEU A 272 17.03 21.77 14.39
C LEU A 272 16.54 20.66 15.35
N ARG A 273 16.83 20.74 16.65
CA ARG A 273 16.23 19.82 17.65
C ARG A 273 14.72 19.98 17.74
N VAL A 274 14.18 21.20 17.58
CA VAL A 274 12.73 21.44 17.53
C VAL A 274 12.13 20.82 16.27
N PHE A 275 12.74 21.01 15.10
CA PHE A 275 12.31 20.36 13.85
C PHE A 275 12.35 18.84 13.95
N ASN A 276 13.42 18.28 14.52
CA ASN A 276 13.55 16.84 14.77
C ASN A 276 12.42 16.30 15.66
N ASN A 277 12.13 16.99 16.78
CA ASN A 277 11.05 16.55 17.67
C ASN A 277 9.68 16.67 17.01
N CYS A 278 9.46 17.70 16.18
CA CYS A 278 8.25 17.83 15.38
C CYS A 278 8.11 16.68 14.37
N ALA A 279 9.20 16.31 13.67
CA ALA A 279 9.21 15.19 12.74
C ALA A 279 8.85 13.87 13.44
N ARG A 280 9.35 13.66 14.66
CA ARG A 280 9.04 12.47 15.47
C ARG A 280 7.62 12.48 16.03
N TYR A 281 7.03 13.66 16.24
CA TYR A 281 5.68 13.79 16.75
C TYR A 281 4.63 13.59 15.65
N VAL A 282 4.87 14.13 14.45
CA VAL A 282 3.98 14.00 13.29
C VAL A 282 4.41 12.82 12.42
N ASP A 283 4.36 11.62 13.01
CA ASP A 283 4.83 10.35 12.42
C ASP A 283 3.74 9.51 11.73
N GLN A 284 2.55 10.10 11.58
CA GLN A 284 1.40 9.49 10.92
C GLN A 284 1.00 8.10 11.45
N GLY A 285 1.13 7.86 12.76
CA GLY A 285 0.78 6.55 13.33
C GLY A 285 1.82 5.47 13.06
N GLY A 286 3.09 5.87 12.94
CA GLY A 286 4.25 4.97 13.01
C GLY A 286 4.93 4.62 11.68
N THR A 287 4.77 5.43 10.63
CA THR A 287 5.49 5.21 9.35
C THR A 287 6.69 6.15 9.25
N PHE A 288 7.87 5.60 8.93
CA PHE A 288 9.19 6.24 9.06
C PHE A 288 9.32 7.58 8.28
N HIS A 289 9.69 8.67 8.97
CA HIS A 289 10.01 9.95 8.31
C HIS A 289 11.18 10.72 8.98
N TYR A 290 11.92 11.45 8.12
CA TYR A 290 13.06 12.31 8.48
C TYR A 290 12.89 13.69 7.84
N ILE A 291 13.09 14.75 8.63
CA ILE A 291 13.40 16.08 8.10
C ILE A 291 14.92 16.16 8.02
N ALA A 292 15.47 16.21 6.81
CA ALA A 292 16.90 16.31 6.60
C ALA A 292 17.28 17.78 6.32
N PRO A 293 18.19 18.38 7.11
CA PRO A 293 18.74 19.69 6.76
C PRO A 293 19.61 19.53 5.51
N LEU A 294 19.38 20.40 4.53
CA LEU A 294 20.23 20.52 3.34
C LEU A 294 21.29 21.57 3.65
N THR A 295 22.52 21.10 3.88
CA THR A 295 23.70 21.97 3.94
C THR A 295 24.40 21.90 2.59
N THR A 296 24.35 22.98 1.83
CA THR A 296 25.31 23.26 0.75
C THR A 296 26.47 24.05 1.30
#